data_AF-C4IY47-F1
#
_entry.id   AF-C4IY47-F1
#
_cell.length_a   1.000
_cell.length_b   1.000
_cell.length_c   1.000
_cell.angle_alpha   90.00
_cell.angle_beta   90.00
_cell.angle_gamma   90.00
#
_symmetry.space_group_name_H-M   'P 1'
#
loop_
_entity.id
_entity.type
_entity.pdbx_description
1 polymer ?
#
loop_
_entity_poly.entity_id
_entity_poly.type
_entity_poly.pdbx_seq_one_letter_code
_entity_poly.pdbx_strand_id
1 'polypeptide(L)'
;MCGLDRKTSLCLVYDIAKKDGPDSIAQSANNQFYFQFLTYYQHNEGQMRLRSTTISRRWVSGDNHVEELVAGFDQEAAAAVMARLVSFKMETEVDFDPVRWLDRALIRLCSKFGDYQKETPSSFSLSPRLSIFPQFIFNLRRSQFVQVFNNSPDETAYFRMMLDRENVTNTVVMIQPSLISYSFQSGPEPVLLDATAIASDKILLLDSYFTVVIFHGVTIAQWRNAGYQDQEGHEVFAQLLKAPHEEANLIIKERFPVPRLVVCDQYGSQARFLLAKLNPSVTYNSDNPSPGGDVIFTDDVSFQVFMDHLQRLAVQ
;
A
#
# COMPACT_ATOMS: atom_id res chain seq x y z
N MET A 1 -1.48 -23.05 15.64
CA MET A 1 -0.29 -22.22 15.30
C MET A 1 0.86 -22.70 16.15
N CYS A 2 1.95 -23.21 15.54
CA CYS A 2 3.10 -23.75 16.29
C CYS A 2 3.97 -22.66 16.93
N GLY A 3 3.93 -21.44 16.39
CA GLY A 3 4.58 -20.26 16.95
C GLY A 3 3.79 -19.00 16.58
N LEU A 4 3.77 -18.03 17.50
CA LEU A 4 3.17 -16.72 17.30
C LEU A 4 3.90 -15.71 18.19
N ASP A 5 3.89 -14.45 17.80
CA ASP A 5 4.44 -13.34 18.56
C ASP A 5 3.46 -12.17 18.61
N ARG A 6 3.90 -11.03 19.15
CA ARG A 6 3.07 -9.82 19.27
C ARG A 6 2.76 -9.16 17.93
N LYS A 7 3.50 -9.48 16.86
CA LYS A 7 3.33 -8.90 15.51
C LYS A 7 2.48 -9.80 14.60
N THR A 8 2.29 -11.07 14.98
CA THR A 8 1.51 -12.05 14.22
C THR A 8 0.06 -11.61 14.06
N SER A 9 -0.35 -11.39 12.81
CA SER A 9 -1.69 -10.90 12.45
C SER A 9 -2.36 -11.83 11.45
N LEU A 10 -3.51 -12.40 11.83
CA LEU A 10 -4.27 -13.31 10.98
C LEU A 10 -5.38 -12.58 10.22
N CYS A 11 -5.61 -12.97 8.98
CA CYS A 11 -6.77 -12.54 8.20
C CYS A 11 -7.86 -13.62 8.31
N LEU A 12 -9.02 -13.25 8.79
CA LEU A 12 -10.18 -14.14 8.92
C LEU A 12 -11.29 -13.60 8.01
N VAL A 13 -11.66 -14.39 7.01
CA VAL A 13 -12.71 -14.06 6.04
C VAL A 13 -13.98 -14.81 6.44
N TYR A 14 -15.09 -14.08 6.49
CA TYR A 14 -16.40 -14.62 6.86
C TYR A 14 -17.34 -14.55 5.67
N ASP A 15 -18.21 -15.56 5.56
CA ASP A 15 -19.38 -15.51 4.69
C ASP A 15 -20.64 -15.25 5.51
N ILE A 16 -21.55 -14.48 4.96
CA ILE A 16 -22.84 -14.19 5.60
C ILE A 16 -23.80 -15.32 5.21
N ALA A 17 -24.04 -16.24 6.14
CA ALA A 17 -24.99 -17.33 5.93
C ALA A 17 -26.40 -16.77 5.67
N LYS A 18 -26.93 -16.96 4.45
CA LYS A 18 -28.33 -16.67 4.13
C LYS A 18 -29.21 -17.68 4.85
N LYS A 19 -30.11 -17.20 5.71
CA LYS A 19 -31.12 -18.05 6.36
C LYS A 19 -32.36 -18.14 5.45
N ASP A 20 -32.41 -19.16 4.61
CA ASP A 20 -33.65 -19.58 3.95
C ASP A 20 -34.31 -20.67 4.82
N GLY A 21 -35.18 -20.26 5.77
CA GLY A 21 -35.92 -21.22 6.59
C GLY A 21 -36.80 -20.58 7.68
N PRO A 22 -37.87 -21.27 8.13
CA PRO A 22 -38.83 -20.77 9.12
C PRO A 22 -38.27 -20.66 10.55
N ASP A 23 -37.12 -21.29 10.84
CA ASP A 23 -36.38 -21.16 12.10
C ASP A 23 -35.43 -19.97 12.10
N SER A 24 -35.88 -18.84 11.54
CA SER A 24 -35.20 -17.57 11.73
C SER A 24 -35.28 -17.24 13.22
N ILE A 25 -34.24 -17.61 13.99
CA ILE A 25 -33.97 -17.03 15.30
C ILE A 25 -34.26 -15.55 15.13
N ALA A 26 -35.30 -15.06 15.81
CA ALA A 26 -35.69 -13.66 15.79
C ALA A 26 -34.39 -12.86 15.85
N GLN A 27 -34.19 -11.91 14.92
CA GLN A 27 -33.10 -10.93 15.05
C GLN A 27 -33.02 -10.61 16.54
N SER A 28 -31.87 -10.92 17.16
CA SER A 28 -31.70 -10.70 18.58
C SER A 28 -32.22 -9.30 18.90
N ALA A 29 -32.91 -9.11 20.02
CA ALA A 29 -33.54 -7.82 20.36
C ALA A 29 -32.58 -6.62 20.20
N ASN A 30 -31.27 -6.88 20.29
CA ASN A 30 -30.22 -6.06 19.71
C ASN A 30 -29.81 -6.58 18.32
N ASN A 31 -30.02 -5.79 17.26
CA ASN A 31 -29.65 -6.05 15.87
C ASN A 31 -28.11 -6.10 15.64
N GLN A 32 -27.40 -6.90 16.44
CA GLN A 32 -25.95 -7.02 16.50
C GLN A 32 -25.52 -8.47 16.24
N PHE A 33 -24.31 -8.63 15.71
CA PHE A 33 -23.58 -9.89 15.69
C PHE A 33 -22.27 -9.74 16.46
N TYR A 34 -21.75 -10.89 16.90
CA TYR A 34 -20.57 -10.97 17.75
C TYR A 34 -19.54 -11.89 17.13
N PHE A 35 -18.27 -11.51 17.23
CA PHE A 35 -17.16 -12.42 17.05
C PHE A 35 -16.44 -12.58 18.39
N GLN A 36 -16.12 -13.81 18.74
CA GLN A 36 -15.28 -14.12 19.90
C GLN A 36 -14.05 -14.90 19.43
N PHE A 37 -12.88 -14.34 19.72
CA PHE A 37 -11.58 -14.94 19.43
C PHE A 37 -10.98 -15.45 20.73
N LEU A 38 -10.76 -16.77 20.80
CA LEU A 38 -10.13 -17.43 21.94
C LEU A 38 -8.79 -18.00 21.46
N THR A 39 -7.69 -17.42 21.93
CA THR A 39 -6.34 -17.91 21.63
C THR A 39 -5.72 -18.48 22.89
N TYR A 40 -5.64 -19.81 22.96
CA TYR A 40 -4.94 -20.54 24.01
C TYR A 40 -3.50 -20.80 23.56
N TYR A 41 -2.52 -20.39 24.36
CA TYR A 41 -1.10 -20.49 23.99
C TYR A 41 -0.19 -20.67 25.20
N GLN A 42 1.02 -21.18 24.95
CA GLN A 42 2.09 -21.22 25.95
C GLN A 42 2.86 -19.90 25.91
N HIS A 43 2.89 -19.18 27.02
CA HIS A 43 3.70 -17.97 27.18
C HIS A 43 5.19 -18.32 27.25
N ASN A 44 6.09 -17.37 26.96
CA ASN A 44 7.54 -17.59 27.00
C ASN A 44 8.05 -17.99 28.40
N GLU A 45 7.30 -17.66 29.46
CA GLU A 45 7.52 -18.08 30.85
C GLU A 45 7.07 -19.54 31.11
N GLY A 46 6.60 -20.27 30.10
CA GLY A 46 6.13 -21.66 30.20
C GLY A 46 4.66 -21.82 30.66
N GLN A 47 4.04 -20.76 31.17
CA GLN A 47 2.65 -20.76 31.61
C GLN A 47 1.66 -20.83 30.44
N MET A 48 0.59 -21.61 30.59
CA MET A 48 -0.53 -21.58 29.65
C MET A 48 -1.42 -20.36 29.89
N ARG A 49 -1.76 -19.62 28.82
CA ARG A 49 -2.60 -18.42 28.87
C ARG A 49 -3.73 -18.50 27.85
N LEU A 50 -4.84 -17.84 28.16
CA LEU A 50 -5.97 -17.64 27.25
C LEU A 50 -6.13 -16.15 26.97
N ARG A 51 -6.02 -15.74 25.71
CA ARG A 51 -6.42 -14.40 25.25
C ARG A 51 -7.83 -14.50 24.67
N SER A 52 -8.77 -13.77 25.26
CA SER A 52 -10.13 -13.63 24.75
C SER A 52 -10.33 -12.23 24.18
N THR A 53 -10.91 -12.13 22.99
CA THR A 53 -11.30 -10.85 22.38
C THR A 53 -12.68 -11.00 21.80
N THR A 54 -13.64 -10.22 22.32
CA THR A 54 -15.01 -10.18 21.81
C THR A 54 -15.26 -8.84 21.15
N ILE A 55 -15.72 -8.85 19.91
CA ILE A 55 -16.15 -7.65 19.18
C ILE A 55 -17.61 -7.82 18.77
N SER A 56 -18.33 -6.71 18.69
CA SER A 56 -19.68 -6.67 18.14
C SER A 56 -19.79 -5.67 17.01
N ARG A 57 -20.72 -5.94 16.10
CA ARG A 57 -21.08 -5.07 14.97
C ARG A 57 -22.59 -5.12 14.77
N ARG A 58 -23.15 -4.08 14.17
CA ARG A 58 -24.59 -3.99 13.88
C ARG A 58 -24.87 -4.58 12.51
N TRP A 59 -25.97 -5.32 12.36
CA TRP A 59 -26.46 -5.70 11.04
C TRP A 59 -27.05 -4.49 10.32
N VAL A 60 -26.77 -4.39 9.03
CA VAL A 60 -27.38 -3.42 8.13
C VAL A 60 -28.13 -4.22 7.07
N SER A 61 -29.43 -3.98 6.94
CA SER A 61 -30.32 -4.74 6.04
C SER A 61 -31.13 -3.79 5.18
N GLY A 62 -31.32 -4.12 3.90
CA GLY A 62 -32.14 -3.37 2.96
C GLY A 62 -31.36 -2.39 2.08
N ASP A 63 -31.91 -2.10 0.90
CA ASP A 63 -31.25 -1.31 -0.16
C ASP A 63 -31.07 0.18 0.18
N ASN A 64 -31.80 0.69 1.19
CA ASN A 64 -31.76 2.10 1.59
C ASN A 64 -30.63 2.46 2.56
N HIS A 65 -29.73 1.53 2.91
CA HIS A 65 -28.68 1.75 3.92
C HIS A 65 -27.26 1.65 3.35
N VAL A 66 -27.07 1.96 2.06
CA VAL A 66 -25.75 1.97 1.41
C VAL A 66 -24.79 2.92 2.14
N GLU A 67 -25.26 4.09 2.57
CA GLU A 67 -24.45 5.05 3.32
C GLU A 67 -23.91 4.47 4.64
N GLU A 68 -24.71 3.68 5.37
CA GLU A 68 -24.27 3.03 6.61
C GLU A 68 -23.21 1.95 6.34
N LEU A 69 -23.31 1.23 5.22
CA LEU A 69 -22.30 0.27 4.79
C LEU A 69 -20.99 0.97 4.41
N VAL A 70 -21.07 2.06 3.65
CA VAL A 70 -19.90 2.88 3.27
C VAL A 70 -19.24 3.50 4.50
N ALA A 71 -20.02 3.96 5.48
CA ALA A 71 -19.49 4.49 6.73
C ALA A 71 -18.70 3.44 7.54
N GLY A 72 -19.05 2.16 7.40
CA GLY A 72 -18.35 1.03 8.03
C GLY A 72 -17.16 0.49 7.21
N PHE A 73 -16.91 1.01 6.00
CA PHE A 73 -15.83 0.54 5.14
C PHE A 73 -14.47 1.11 5.60
N ASP A 74 -13.52 0.20 5.78
CA ASP A 74 -12.12 0.51 6.09
C ASP A 74 -11.27 0.14 4.87
N GLN A 75 -10.87 1.16 4.09
CA GLN A 75 -10.13 0.97 2.85
C GLN A 75 -8.72 0.40 3.04
N GLU A 76 -8.06 0.67 4.17
CA GLU A 76 -6.73 0.13 4.46
C GLU A 76 -6.82 -1.35 4.81
N ALA A 77 -7.76 -1.71 5.70
CA ALA A 77 -8.03 -3.11 6.04
C ALA A 77 -8.49 -3.89 4.80
N ALA A 78 -9.37 -3.31 3.98
CA ALA A 78 -9.81 -3.92 2.74
C ALA A 78 -8.65 -4.16 1.76
N ALA A 79 -7.72 -3.21 1.62
CA ALA A 79 -6.54 -3.37 0.77
C ALA A 79 -5.63 -4.51 1.26
N ALA A 80 -5.39 -4.58 2.57
CA ALA A 80 -4.61 -5.65 3.18
C ALA A 80 -5.27 -7.03 2.99
N VAL A 81 -6.58 -7.13 3.18
CA VAL A 81 -7.35 -8.37 2.96
C VAL A 81 -7.31 -8.77 1.49
N MET A 82 -7.49 -7.82 0.56
CA MET A 82 -7.42 -8.08 -0.88
C MET A 82 -6.05 -8.57 -1.32
N ALA A 83 -4.97 -8.01 -0.76
CA ALA A 83 -3.61 -8.44 -1.04
C ALA A 83 -3.36 -9.90 -0.59
N ARG A 84 -3.83 -10.28 0.60
CA ARG A 84 -3.73 -11.67 1.07
C ARG A 84 -4.59 -12.61 0.25
N LEU A 85 -5.81 -12.18 -0.08
CA LEU A 85 -6.72 -13.02 -0.85
C LEU A 85 -6.20 -13.26 -2.27
N VAL A 86 -5.69 -12.24 -2.96
CA VAL A 86 -5.10 -12.43 -4.29
C VAL A 86 -3.85 -13.32 -4.21
N SER A 87 -3.01 -13.15 -3.20
CA SER A 87 -1.83 -13.99 -2.96
C SER A 87 -2.22 -15.46 -2.77
N PHE A 88 -3.19 -15.73 -1.88
CA PHE A 88 -3.70 -17.07 -1.64
C PHE A 88 -4.32 -17.72 -2.89
N LYS A 89 -5.08 -16.95 -3.69
CA LYS A 89 -5.68 -17.45 -4.94
C LYS A 89 -4.61 -17.77 -5.98
N MET A 90 -3.57 -16.94 -6.10
CA MET A 90 -2.44 -17.22 -6.99
C MET A 90 -1.69 -18.50 -6.62
N GLU A 91 -1.73 -18.95 -5.36
CA GLU A 91 -1.09 -20.19 -4.92
C GLU A 91 -1.99 -21.42 -5.06
N THR A 92 -3.31 -21.24 -4.98
CA THR A 92 -4.28 -22.34 -4.87
C THR A 92 -5.05 -22.61 -6.16
N GLU A 93 -5.21 -21.60 -7.02
CA GLU A 93 -5.99 -21.69 -8.26
C GLU A 93 -5.09 -21.77 -9.48
N VAL A 94 -5.31 -22.78 -10.33
CA VAL A 94 -4.59 -22.97 -11.60
C VAL A 94 -5.12 -21.96 -12.63
N ASP A 95 -4.23 -21.39 -13.44
CA ASP A 95 -4.55 -20.40 -14.48
C ASP A 95 -5.28 -19.15 -13.96
N PHE A 96 -5.07 -18.80 -12.69
CA PHE A 96 -5.66 -17.62 -12.07
C PHE A 96 -5.02 -16.34 -12.62
N ASP A 97 -5.85 -15.43 -13.12
CA ASP A 97 -5.45 -14.08 -13.56
C ASP A 97 -5.68 -13.07 -12.41
N PRO A 98 -4.64 -12.76 -11.60
CA PRO A 98 -4.79 -11.93 -10.41
C PRO A 98 -5.14 -10.48 -10.76
N VAL A 99 -4.58 -9.95 -11.85
CA VAL A 99 -4.79 -8.56 -12.26
C VAL A 99 -6.24 -8.36 -12.68
N ARG A 100 -6.75 -9.24 -13.56
CA ARG A 100 -8.15 -9.18 -13.98
C ARG A 100 -9.12 -9.41 -12.82
N TRP A 101 -8.75 -10.28 -11.87
CA TRP A 101 -9.57 -10.50 -10.68
C TRP A 101 -9.66 -9.25 -9.79
N LEU A 102 -8.53 -8.59 -9.54
CA LEU A 102 -8.46 -7.32 -8.81
C LEU A 102 -9.25 -6.21 -9.52
N ASP A 103 -9.02 -6.03 -10.82
CA ASP A 103 -9.66 -4.99 -11.63
C ASP A 103 -11.19 -5.19 -11.65
N ARG A 104 -11.67 -6.42 -11.83
CA ARG A 104 -13.11 -6.74 -11.77
C ARG A 104 -13.71 -6.52 -10.38
N ALA A 105 -12.98 -6.83 -9.31
CA ALA A 105 -13.44 -6.58 -7.95
C ALA A 105 -13.58 -5.08 -7.69
N LEU A 106 -12.60 -4.28 -8.13
CA LEU A 106 -12.63 -2.83 -8.00
C LEU A 106 -13.75 -2.20 -8.82
N ILE A 107 -13.93 -2.59 -10.09
CA ILE A 107 -15.03 -2.09 -10.93
C ILE A 107 -16.38 -2.36 -10.26
N ARG A 108 -16.62 -3.59 -9.76
CA ARG A 108 -17.87 -3.91 -9.05
C ARG A 108 -18.08 -3.06 -7.80
N LEU A 109 -17.01 -2.76 -7.06
CA LEU A 109 -17.08 -1.88 -5.89
C LEU A 109 -17.47 -0.47 -6.32
N CYS A 110 -16.78 0.08 -7.30
CA CYS A 110 -17.01 1.44 -7.82
C CYS A 110 -18.38 1.61 -8.47
N SER A 111 -18.86 0.64 -9.26
CA SER A 111 -20.23 0.66 -9.81
C SER A 111 -21.30 0.57 -8.72
N LYS A 112 -21.03 -0.13 -7.61
CA LYS A 112 -22.03 -0.32 -6.55
C LYS A 112 -22.08 0.85 -5.55
N PHE A 113 -20.93 1.46 -5.26
CA PHE A 113 -20.79 2.43 -4.16
C PHE A 113 -20.31 3.81 -4.62
N GLY A 114 -20.06 4.01 -5.91
CA GLY A 114 -19.73 5.32 -6.47
C GLY A 114 -20.96 6.12 -6.84
N ASP A 115 -20.82 7.44 -6.75
CA ASP A 115 -21.83 8.40 -7.18
C ASP A 115 -21.52 8.84 -8.60
N TYR A 116 -22.45 8.61 -9.53
CA TYR A 116 -22.27 8.96 -10.94
C TYR A 116 -23.60 9.07 -11.69
N GLN A 117 -23.55 9.76 -12.82
CA GLN A 117 -24.56 9.71 -13.87
C GLN A 117 -24.16 8.63 -14.89
N LYS A 118 -25.12 7.78 -15.25
CA LYS A 118 -24.89 6.68 -16.20
C LYS A 118 -24.29 7.19 -17.51
N GLU A 119 -23.35 6.44 -18.08
CA GLU A 119 -22.63 6.77 -19.32
C GLU A 119 -21.85 8.11 -19.27
N THR A 120 -21.65 8.71 -18.09
CA THR A 120 -20.96 10.01 -17.95
C THR A 120 -19.77 9.88 -17.00
N PRO A 121 -18.58 9.46 -17.49
CA PRO A 121 -17.41 9.18 -16.65
C PRO A 121 -16.95 10.35 -15.79
N SER A 122 -17.05 11.58 -16.29
CA SER A 122 -16.64 12.80 -15.58
C SER A 122 -17.49 13.12 -14.34
N SER A 123 -18.65 12.48 -14.18
CA SER A 123 -19.51 12.62 -13.00
C SER A 123 -19.12 11.69 -11.85
N PHE A 124 -18.22 10.73 -12.11
CA PHE A 124 -17.86 9.72 -11.13
C PHE A 124 -17.13 10.31 -9.94
N SER A 125 -17.62 9.98 -8.74
CA SER A 125 -16.98 10.31 -7.49
C SER A 125 -17.14 9.19 -6.46
N LEU A 126 -16.25 9.18 -5.47
CA LEU A 126 -16.25 8.23 -4.36
C LEU A 126 -16.28 8.97 -3.04
N SER A 127 -17.00 8.40 -2.07
CA SER A 127 -16.92 8.83 -0.68
C SER A 127 -15.46 8.83 -0.17
N PRO A 128 -15.07 9.74 0.75
CA PRO A 128 -13.74 9.74 1.36
C PRO A 128 -13.34 8.41 2.02
N ARG A 129 -14.31 7.57 2.39
CA ARG A 129 -14.07 6.22 2.94
C ARG A 129 -13.55 5.22 1.89
N LEU A 130 -13.79 5.49 0.61
CA LEU A 130 -13.48 4.62 -0.53
C LEU A 130 -12.45 5.23 -1.49
N SER A 131 -12.22 6.54 -1.43
CA SER A 131 -11.51 7.29 -2.47
C SER A 131 -10.04 6.90 -2.65
N ILE A 132 -9.38 6.32 -1.63
CA ILE A 132 -7.98 5.87 -1.71
C ILE A 132 -7.91 4.40 -2.15
N PHE A 133 -8.99 3.64 -2.00
CA PHE A 133 -9.01 2.22 -2.35
C PHE A 133 -8.59 1.91 -3.81
N PRO A 134 -9.03 2.67 -4.84
CA PRO A 134 -8.52 2.51 -6.20
C PRO A 134 -7.00 2.65 -6.32
N GLN A 135 -6.40 3.60 -5.57
CA GLN A 135 -4.95 3.80 -5.53
C GLN A 135 -4.23 2.58 -4.92
N PHE A 136 -4.80 1.99 -3.86
CA PHE A 136 -4.25 0.75 -3.30
C PHE A 136 -4.29 -0.40 -4.29
N ILE A 137 -5.40 -0.59 -5.03
CA ILE A 137 -5.50 -1.65 -6.04
C ILE A 137 -4.54 -1.40 -7.21
N PHE A 138 -4.38 -0.15 -7.64
CA PHE A 138 -3.40 0.23 -8.65
C PHE A 138 -1.97 -0.13 -8.26
N ASN A 139 -1.59 0.14 -7.01
CA ASN A 139 -0.26 -0.20 -6.51
C ASN A 139 -0.12 -1.72 -6.28
N LEU A 140 -1.15 -2.38 -5.74
CA LEU A 140 -1.16 -3.82 -5.49
C LEU A 140 -1.00 -4.64 -6.77
N ARG A 141 -1.73 -4.32 -7.85
CA ARG A 141 -1.67 -5.08 -9.12
C ARG A 141 -0.32 -4.97 -9.83
N ARG A 142 0.49 -3.94 -9.51
CA ARG A 142 1.85 -3.72 -10.01
C ARG A 142 2.94 -4.15 -9.01
N SER A 143 2.55 -4.49 -7.78
CA SER A 143 3.47 -4.91 -6.72
C SER A 143 4.08 -6.29 -7.01
N GLN A 144 5.20 -6.57 -6.35
CA GLN A 144 5.89 -7.87 -6.39
C GLN A 144 5.07 -9.05 -5.84
N PHE A 145 3.94 -8.79 -5.19
CA PHE A 145 3.02 -9.84 -4.74
C PHE A 145 2.24 -10.44 -5.92
N VAL A 146 1.96 -9.62 -6.94
CA VAL A 146 1.16 -9.94 -8.13
C VAL A 146 2.05 -10.09 -9.36
N GLN A 147 2.88 -9.10 -9.65
CA GLN A 147 3.86 -9.13 -10.75
C GLN A 147 5.14 -9.78 -10.27
N VAL A 148 5.19 -11.11 -10.36
CA VAL A 148 6.33 -11.91 -9.88
C VAL A 148 7.52 -11.92 -10.86
N PHE A 149 7.35 -11.37 -12.08
CA PHE A 149 8.45 -11.21 -13.03
C PHE A 149 9.60 -10.42 -12.39
N ASN A 150 10.84 -10.81 -12.71
CA ASN A 150 12.06 -10.24 -12.13
C ASN A 150 12.26 -10.50 -10.62
N ASN A 151 11.50 -11.43 -10.02
CA ASN A 151 11.78 -12.02 -8.71
C ASN A 151 12.03 -13.52 -8.88
N SER A 152 12.90 -14.08 -8.04
CA SER A 152 13.02 -15.53 -7.88
C SER A 152 11.79 -16.10 -7.16
N PRO A 153 11.47 -17.39 -7.34
CA PRO A 153 10.39 -18.05 -6.59
C PRO A 153 10.55 -17.90 -5.06
N ASP A 154 11.79 -17.96 -4.56
CA ASP A 154 12.10 -17.82 -3.13
C ASP A 154 11.86 -16.40 -2.62
N GLU A 155 12.19 -15.37 -3.41
CA GLU A 155 11.87 -13.98 -3.06
C GLU A 155 10.36 -13.74 -3.02
N THR A 156 9.63 -14.27 -4.01
CA THR A 156 8.16 -14.19 -4.01
C THR A 156 7.57 -14.87 -2.78
N ALA A 157 8.03 -16.07 -2.44
CA ALA A 157 7.59 -16.79 -1.25
C ALA A 157 7.89 -16.00 0.04
N TYR A 158 9.08 -15.40 0.14
CA TYR A 158 9.45 -14.55 1.27
C TYR A 158 8.52 -13.32 1.41
N PHE A 159 8.26 -12.61 0.31
CA PHE A 159 7.37 -11.45 0.34
C PHE A 159 5.95 -11.84 0.77
N ARG A 160 5.40 -12.93 0.21
CA ARG A 160 4.05 -13.41 0.55
C ARG A 160 3.96 -13.90 2.00
N MET A 161 4.97 -14.61 2.49
CA MET A 161 5.06 -15.00 3.89
C MET A 161 4.99 -13.79 4.82
N MET A 162 5.67 -12.68 4.48
CA MET A 162 5.62 -11.45 5.27
C MET A 162 4.26 -10.76 5.17
N LEU A 163 3.64 -10.73 3.98
CA LEU A 163 2.30 -10.20 3.76
C LEU A 163 1.24 -10.88 4.64
N ASP A 164 1.34 -12.20 4.80
CA ASP A 164 0.40 -13.00 5.60
C ASP A 164 0.63 -12.88 7.11
N ARG A 165 1.82 -12.47 7.53
CA ARG A 165 2.19 -12.31 8.95
C ARG A 165 1.88 -10.93 9.51
N GLU A 166 2.07 -9.89 8.70
CA GLU A 166 2.15 -8.50 9.18
C GLU A 166 0.82 -7.84 9.50
N ASN A 167 0.81 -6.71 10.19
CA ASN A 167 -0.45 -5.99 10.47
C ASN A 167 -0.94 -5.16 9.26
N VAL A 168 -2.11 -4.53 9.39
CA VAL A 168 -2.70 -3.69 8.31
C VAL A 168 -1.76 -2.55 7.92
N THR A 169 -1.23 -1.81 8.90
CA THR A 169 -0.34 -0.66 8.66
C THR A 169 0.90 -1.06 7.85
N ASN A 170 1.59 -2.12 8.24
CA ASN A 170 2.77 -2.61 7.52
C ASN A 170 2.40 -3.16 6.13
N THR A 171 1.25 -3.83 6.02
CA THR A 171 0.74 -4.31 4.72
C THR A 171 0.46 -3.14 3.77
N VAL A 172 -0.13 -2.05 4.27
CA VAL A 172 -0.36 -0.84 3.46
C VAL A 172 0.95 -0.26 2.96
N VAL A 173 2.00 -0.19 3.79
CA VAL A 173 3.34 0.26 3.35
C VAL A 173 3.95 -0.68 2.31
N MET A 174 3.72 -1.99 2.40
CA MET A 174 4.17 -2.94 1.37
C MET A 174 3.47 -2.74 0.03
N ILE A 175 2.17 -2.40 0.05
CA ILE A 175 1.36 -2.19 -1.15
C ILE A 175 1.66 -0.82 -1.76
N GLN A 176 1.62 0.22 -0.93
CA GLN A 176 1.84 1.61 -1.29
C GLN A 176 2.96 2.19 -0.42
N PRO A 177 4.21 2.11 -0.91
CA PRO A 177 5.36 2.70 -0.24
C PRO A 177 5.16 4.17 0.12
N SER A 178 5.72 4.60 1.24
CA SER A 178 5.77 6.02 1.59
C SER A 178 6.99 6.69 0.97
N LEU A 179 6.84 7.96 0.62
CA LEU A 179 7.91 8.78 0.05
C LEU A 179 7.95 10.12 0.78
N ILE A 180 9.09 10.44 1.36
CA ILE A 180 9.32 11.71 2.06
C ILE A 180 10.37 12.50 1.29
N SER A 181 10.08 13.77 1.04
CA SER A 181 10.99 14.72 0.39
C SER A 181 11.67 15.60 1.42
N TYR A 182 12.97 15.80 1.25
CA TYR A 182 13.81 16.71 2.02
C TYR A 182 14.40 17.74 1.05
N SER A 183 14.25 19.02 1.37
CA SER A 183 14.76 20.13 0.56
C SER A 183 15.31 21.25 1.46
N PHE A 184 15.90 22.28 0.87
CA PHE A 184 16.30 23.47 1.62
C PHE A 184 15.12 24.40 1.90
N GLN A 185 14.08 24.36 1.07
CA GLN A 185 12.97 25.30 1.08
C GLN A 185 11.87 24.86 2.05
N SER A 186 11.74 23.56 2.30
CA SER A 186 10.75 22.95 3.18
C SER A 186 11.40 21.91 4.10
N GLY A 187 10.80 21.70 5.28
CA GLY A 187 11.13 20.55 6.13
C GLY A 187 10.69 19.22 5.49
N PRO A 188 10.95 18.08 6.16
CA PRO A 188 10.54 16.77 5.64
C PRO A 188 9.03 16.73 5.38
N GLU A 189 8.63 16.45 4.15
CA GLU A 189 7.23 16.42 3.75
C GLU A 189 6.87 15.16 2.97
N PRO A 190 5.71 14.52 3.25
CA PRO A 190 5.21 13.43 2.43
C PRO A 190 4.92 13.90 1.00
N VAL A 191 5.38 13.16 0.01
CA VAL A 191 5.13 13.43 -1.41
C VAL A 191 4.47 12.23 -2.08
N LEU A 192 3.80 12.49 -3.20
CA LEU A 192 3.17 11.43 -3.98
C LEU A 192 4.24 10.46 -4.52
N LEU A 193 3.90 9.17 -4.56
CA LEU A 193 4.74 8.12 -5.12
C LEU A 193 4.72 8.18 -6.65
N ASP A 194 5.30 9.25 -7.19
CA ASP A 194 5.18 9.66 -8.59
C ASP A 194 6.52 10.16 -9.15
N ALA A 195 6.73 9.99 -10.45
CA ALA A 195 7.94 10.47 -11.14
C ALA A 195 8.21 11.97 -10.91
N THR A 196 7.15 12.77 -10.77
CA THR A 196 7.22 14.22 -10.50
C THR A 196 7.83 14.57 -9.14
N ALA A 197 7.95 13.61 -8.20
CA ALA A 197 8.61 13.83 -6.94
C ALA A 197 10.14 13.96 -7.08
N ILE A 198 10.72 13.45 -8.17
CA ILE A 198 12.16 13.52 -8.42
C ILE A 198 12.53 14.94 -8.86
N ALA A 199 13.46 15.54 -8.13
CA ALA A 199 14.08 16.80 -8.48
C ALA A 199 15.58 16.78 -8.17
N SER A 200 16.35 17.60 -8.87
CA SER A 200 17.81 17.64 -8.76
C SER A 200 18.30 18.15 -7.39
N ASP A 201 17.52 19.01 -6.73
CA ASP A 201 17.84 19.70 -5.49
C ASP A 201 17.18 19.08 -4.24
N LYS A 202 16.62 17.87 -4.37
CA LYS A 202 15.91 17.17 -3.28
C LYS A 202 16.58 15.86 -2.90
N ILE A 203 16.35 15.43 -1.67
CA ILE A 203 16.62 14.06 -1.21
C ILE A 203 15.28 13.38 -0.96
N LEU A 204 15.12 12.14 -1.42
CA LEU A 204 13.93 11.34 -1.20
C LEU A 204 14.24 10.17 -0.28
N LEU A 205 13.37 9.92 0.70
CA LEU A 205 13.37 8.72 1.51
C LEU A 205 12.14 7.88 1.15
N LEU A 206 12.37 6.75 0.49
CA LEU A 206 11.33 5.77 0.18
C LEU A 206 11.35 4.67 1.25
N ASP A 207 10.19 4.34 1.80
CA ASP A 207 9.99 3.15 2.61
C ASP A 207 8.97 2.22 1.93
N SER A 208 9.47 1.08 1.43
CA SER A 208 8.69 0.04 0.76
C SER A 208 8.50 -1.22 1.61
N TYR A 209 8.60 -1.07 2.94
CA TYR A 209 8.66 -2.14 3.93
C TYR A 209 9.93 -3.01 3.85
N PHE A 210 10.21 -3.65 2.72
CA PHE A 210 11.37 -4.55 2.53
C PHE A 210 12.67 -3.81 2.23
N THR A 211 12.57 -2.64 1.60
CA THR A 211 13.70 -1.80 1.22
C THR A 211 13.42 -0.37 1.62
N VAL A 212 14.41 0.27 2.25
CA VAL A 212 14.45 1.71 2.52
C VAL A 212 15.46 2.33 1.56
N VAL A 213 15.05 3.33 0.77
CA VAL A 213 15.92 3.98 -0.21
C VAL A 213 16.12 5.44 0.16
N ILE A 214 17.38 5.85 0.31
CA ILE A 214 17.78 7.26 0.35
C ILE A 214 18.30 7.62 -1.04
N PHE A 215 17.59 8.49 -1.73
CA PHE A 215 17.87 8.91 -3.09
C PHE A 215 18.28 10.39 -3.11
N HIS A 216 19.44 10.70 -3.67
CA HIS A 216 19.92 12.08 -3.81
C HIS A 216 19.72 12.57 -5.25
N GLY A 217 19.04 13.71 -5.42
CA GLY A 217 19.00 14.42 -6.69
C GLY A 217 20.40 14.81 -7.17
N VAL A 218 20.55 15.02 -8.48
CA VAL A 218 21.87 15.25 -9.09
C VAL A 218 22.65 16.44 -8.47
N THR A 219 21.99 17.55 -8.14
CA THR A 219 22.63 18.72 -7.51
C THR A 219 23.09 18.40 -6.10
N ILE A 220 22.25 17.73 -5.30
CA ILE A 220 22.61 17.30 -3.95
C ILE A 220 23.80 16.35 -3.98
N ALA A 221 23.79 15.37 -4.90
CA ALA A 221 24.89 14.43 -5.05
C ALA A 221 26.20 15.13 -5.42
N GLN A 222 26.16 16.11 -6.33
CA GLN A 222 27.31 16.93 -6.71
C GLN A 222 27.87 17.72 -5.51
N TRP A 223 27.01 18.39 -4.74
CA TRP A 223 27.42 19.13 -3.54
C TRP A 223 28.02 18.23 -2.46
N ARG A 224 27.43 17.05 -2.25
CA ARG A 224 27.94 16.04 -1.31
C ARG A 224 29.33 15.57 -1.71
N ASN A 225 29.52 15.26 -3.00
CA ASN A 225 30.79 14.77 -3.54
C ASN A 225 31.88 15.86 -3.57
N ALA A 226 31.48 17.14 -3.67
CA ALA A 226 32.39 18.28 -3.54
C ALA A 226 32.81 18.56 -2.09
N GLY A 227 32.22 17.88 -1.10
CA GLY A 227 32.56 18.03 0.31
C GLY A 227 32.03 19.30 0.95
N TYR A 228 30.93 19.89 0.43
CA TYR A 228 30.38 21.12 1.02
C TYR A 228 29.89 20.92 2.44
N GLN A 229 29.41 19.73 2.81
CA GLN A 229 28.97 19.43 4.17
C GLN A 229 30.08 19.55 5.23
N ASP A 230 31.35 19.49 4.82
CA ASP A 230 32.51 19.53 5.72
C ASP A 230 33.13 20.94 5.81
N GLN A 231 32.58 21.93 5.09
CA GLN A 231 33.07 23.31 5.05
C GLN A 231 32.30 24.20 6.05
N GLU A 232 33.00 25.16 6.67
CA GLU A 232 32.38 26.15 7.56
C GLU A 232 31.30 26.95 6.82
N GLY A 233 30.13 27.13 7.45
CA GLY A 233 28.99 27.85 6.88
C GLY A 233 28.00 26.99 6.07
N HIS A 234 28.27 25.69 5.91
CA HIS A 234 27.40 24.72 5.22
C HIS A 234 26.75 23.70 6.17
N GLU A 235 26.61 24.03 7.45
CA GLU A 235 26.05 23.14 8.48
C GLU A 235 24.61 22.72 8.15
N VAL A 236 23.84 23.58 7.51
CA VAL A 236 22.46 23.28 7.05
C VAL A 236 22.48 22.16 6.00
N PHE A 237 23.46 22.15 5.09
CA PHE A 237 23.58 21.09 4.09
C PHE A 237 24.00 19.77 4.75
N ALA A 238 24.92 19.81 5.71
CA ALA A 238 25.28 18.64 6.51
C ALA A 238 24.06 18.05 7.24
N GLN A 239 23.21 18.91 7.81
CA GLN A 239 21.97 18.51 8.45
C GLN A 239 20.96 17.91 7.46
N LEU A 240 20.82 18.51 6.27
CA LEU A 240 19.94 18.01 5.20
C LEU A 240 20.33 16.58 4.77
N LEU A 241 21.62 16.29 4.62
CA LEU A 241 22.12 14.95 4.29
C LEU A 241 21.89 13.94 5.44
N LYS A 242 21.98 14.39 6.69
CA LYS A 242 21.85 13.55 7.88
C LYS A 242 20.40 13.15 8.19
N ALA A 243 19.45 14.08 8.02
CA ALA A 243 18.04 13.87 8.37
C ALA A 243 17.40 12.58 7.79
N PRO A 244 17.50 12.26 6.48
CA PRO A 244 16.93 11.03 5.94
C PRO A 244 17.63 9.76 6.46
N HIS A 245 18.91 9.84 6.85
CA HIS A 245 19.61 8.72 7.47
C HIS A 245 19.13 8.46 8.90
N GLU A 246 18.82 9.52 9.67
CA GLU A 246 18.24 9.37 11.01
C GLU A 246 16.86 8.69 10.95
N GLU A 247 16.00 9.14 10.04
CA GLU A 247 14.68 8.55 9.82
C GLU A 247 14.78 7.09 9.33
N ALA A 248 15.64 6.81 8.35
CA ALA A 248 15.89 5.44 7.89
C ALA A 248 16.36 4.51 9.02
N ASN A 249 17.22 5.01 9.91
CA ASN A 249 17.70 4.25 11.07
C ASN A 249 16.59 3.96 12.10
N LEU A 250 15.61 4.85 12.26
CA LEU A 250 14.44 4.59 13.11
C LEU A 250 13.61 3.44 12.53
N ILE A 251 13.31 3.50 11.23
CA ILE A 251 12.58 2.44 10.51
C ILE A 251 13.28 1.08 10.66
N ILE A 252 14.60 1.06 10.43
CA ILE A 252 15.44 -0.15 10.50
C ILE A 252 15.44 -0.78 11.90
N LYS A 253 15.45 0.05 12.96
CA LYS A 253 15.48 -0.43 14.35
C LYS A 253 14.18 -1.10 14.78
N GLU A 254 13.04 -0.63 14.30
CA GLU A 254 11.72 -1.13 14.73
C GLU A 254 11.22 -2.32 13.89
N ARG A 255 11.65 -2.37 12.62
CA ARG A 255 11.14 -3.35 11.66
C ARG A 255 11.83 -4.70 11.79
N PHE A 256 11.02 -5.74 11.66
CA PHE A 256 11.50 -7.12 11.53
C PHE A 256 10.76 -7.80 10.39
N PRO A 257 11.46 -8.45 9.44
CA PRO A 257 12.91 -8.50 9.31
C PRO A 257 13.51 -7.12 8.97
N VAL A 258 14.82 -6.98 9.20
CA VAL A 258 15.53 -5.73 8.93
C VAL A 258 15.44 -5.41 7.43
N PRO A 259 14.95 -4.22 7.04
CA PRO A 259 14.86 -3.87 5.63
C PRO A 259 16.25 -3.60 5.04
N ARG A 260 16.39 -3.82 3.74
CA ARG A 260 17.60 -3.45 3.02
C ARG A 260 17.68 -1.93 2.90
N LEU A 261 18.74 -1.32 3.43
CA LEU A 261 19.04 0.08 3.16
C LEU A 261 19.77 0.23 1.82
N VAL A 262 19.27 1.09 0.96
CA VAL A 262 19.89 1.45 -0.32
C VAL A 262 20.12 2.96 -0.32
N VAL A 263 21.37 3.38 -0.46
CA VAL A 263 21.73 4.79 -0.64
C VAL A 263 22.20 4.94 -2.08
N CYS A 264 21.59 5.87 -2.81
CA CYS A 264 21.87 6.06 -4.22
C CYS A 264 21.70 7.51 -4.66
N ASP A 265 22.25 7.81 -5.83
CA ASP A 265 22.17 9.10 -6.48
C ASP A 265 21.34 8.95 -7.77
N GLN A 266 20.76 10.06 -8.24
CA GLN A 266 20.10 10.13 -9.53
C GLN A 266 21.03 9.64 -10.64
N TYR A 267 20.49 8.84 -11.56
CA TYR A 267 21.24 8.12 -12.63
C TYR A 267 22.21 7.03 -12.14
N GLY A 268 22.29 6.75 -10.84
CA GLY A 268 23.01 5.60 -10.30
C GLY A 268 22.27 4.28 -10.52
N SER A 269 22.99 3.16 -10.63
CA SER A 269 22.38 1.84 -10.90
C SER A 269 21.37 1.37 -9.85
N GLN A 270 21.56 1.78 -8.59
CA GLN A 270 20.66 1.45 -7.48
C GLN A 270 19.41 2.36 -7.44
N ALA A 271 19.37 3.47 -8.19
CA ALA A 271 18.19 4.34 -8.27
C ALA A 271 16.94 3.60 -8.79
N ARG A 272 17.14 2.50 -9.54
CA ARG A 272 16.07 1.61 -10.00
C ARG A 272 15.16 1.11 -8.88
N PHE A 273 15.66 0.99 -7.64
CA PHE A 273 14.85 0.58 -6.49
C PHE A 273 13.78 1.63 -6.14
N LEU A 274 14.05 2.90 -6.39
CA LEU A 274 13.05 3.97 -6.31
C LEU A 274 12.17 3.97 -7.56
N LEU A 275 12.77 4.05 -8.75
CA LEU A 275 12.05 4.24 -10.01
C LEU A 275 10.99 3.15 -10.27
N ALA A 276 11.30 1.88 -9.92
CA ALA A 276 10.36 0.77 -10.08
C ALA A 276 9.10 0.86 -9.19
N LYS A 277 9.10 1.73 -8.18
CA LYS A 277 7.96 1.93 -7.28
C LYS A 277 7.12 3.16 -7.63
N LEU A 278 7.63 4.08 -8.44
CA LEU A 278 6.94 5.32 -8.77
C LEU A 278 5.84 5.10 -9.82
N ASN A 279 4.82 5.96 -9.77
CA ASN A 279 3.85 6.12 -10.83
C ASN A 279 4.52 6.77 -12.06
N PRO A 280 4.47 6.14 -13.26
CA PRO A 280 5.03 6.69 -14.49
C PRO A 280 4.09 7.75 -15.10
N SER A 281 3.90 8.86 -14.39
CA SER A 281 3.12 10.02 -14.87
C SER A 281 3.84 10.77 -16.00
N VAL A 282 5.17 10.76 -15.98
CA VAL A 282 6.05 11.33 -17.01
C VAL A 282 6.76 10.18 -17.73
N THR A 283 6.35 9.91 -18.96
CA THR A 283 6.91 8.84 -19.80
C THR A 283 7.64 9.43 -21.01
N TYR A 284 8.44 8.62 -21.70
CA TYR A 284 9.19 9.04 -22.89
C TYR A 284 8.29 9.47 -24.06
N ASN A 285 6.99 9.14 -24.01
CA ASN A 285 5.97 9.57 -24.97
C ASN A 285 5.29 10.90 -24.59
N SER A 286 5.68 11.54 -23.48
CA SER A 286 5.09 12.80 -23.06
C SER A 286 5.76 14.00 -23.75
N ASP A 287 4.95 14.86 -24.39
CA ASP A 287 5.42 15.97 -25.23
C ASP A 287 6.12 17.13 -24.48
N ASN A 288 6.31 17.04 -23.16
CA ASN A 288 6.97 18.07 -22.35
C ASN A 288 7.54 17.52 -21.02
N PRO A 289 8.77 16.97 -20.99
CA PRO A 289 9.43 16.65 -19.73
C PRO A 289 9.77 17.94 -18.97
N SER A 290 9.41 18.02 -17.69
CA SER A 290 9.79 19.14 -16.83
C SER A 290 11.32 19.24 -16.71
N PRO A 291 11.92 20.45 -16.73
CA PRO A 291 13.36 20.62 -16.58
C PRO A 291 13.86 20.01 -15.26
N GLY A 292 14.73 19.00 -15.34
CA GLY A 292 15.29 18.31 -14.16
C GLY A 292 14.42 17.20 -13.56
N GLY A 293 13.26 16.91 -14.16
CA GLY A 293 12.46 15.73 -13.84
C GLY A 293 13.04 14.45 -14.43
N ASP A 294 12.72 13.30 -13.84
CA ASP A 294 13.12 11.99 -14.36
C ASP A 294 12.00 11.36 -15.20
N VAL A 295 12.38 10.63 -16.24
CA VAL A 295 11.44 9.95 -17.13
C VAL A 295 11.51 8.46 -16.86
N ILE A 296 10.38 7.85 -16.51
CA ILE A 296 10.33 6.42 -16.24
C ILE A 296 10.10 5.68 -17.56
N PHE A 297 11.08 4.88 -17.97
CA PHE A 297 11.01 4.02 -19.15
C PHE A 297 10.24 2.74 -18.81
N THR A 298 8.93 2.77 -19.00
CA THR A 298 8.04 1.62 -18.79
C THR A 298 6.82 1.70 -19.71
N ASP A 299 6.25 0.54 -20.05
CA ASP A 299 4.96 0.42 -20.71
C ASP A 299 3.79 0.32 -19.71
N ASP A 300 4.10 0.39 -18.40
CA ASP A 300 3.09 0.45 -17.34
C ASP A 300 2.19 1.68 -17.50
N VAL A 301 0.90 1.45 -17.26
CA VAL A 301 -0.13 2.49 -17.30
C VAL A 301 0.00 3.40 -16.06
N SER A 302 -0.09 4.72 -16.26
CA SER A 302 -0.09 5.69 -15.16
C SER A 302 -1.39 5.61 -14.34
N PHE A 303 -1.35 6.08 -13.09
CA PHE A 303 -2.52 6.11 -12.23
C PHE A 303 -3.69 6.89 -12.84
N GLN A 304 -3.41 8.00 -13.54
CA GLN A 304 -4.44 8.78 -14.21
C GLN A 304 -5.17 7.97 -15.28
N VAL A 305 -4.43 7.30 -16.16
CA VAL A 305 -5.03 6.47 -17.23
C VAL A 305 -5.79 5.28 -16.63
N PHE A 306 -5.27 4.68 -15.55
CA PHE A 306 -5.97 3.66 -14.78
C PHE A 306 -7.32 4.17 -14.23
N MET A 307 -7.33 5.37 -13.63
CA MET A 307 -8.55 5.98 -13.10
C MET A 307 -9.55 6.33 -14.20
N ASP A 308 -9.10 6.87 -15.33
CA ASP A 308 -9.98 7.17 -16.47
C ASP A 308 -10.68 5.91 -17.00
N HIS A 309 -9.94 4.79 -17.08
CA HIS A 309 -10.50 3.50 -17.47
C HIS A 309 -11.47 2.94 -16.42
N LEU A 310 -11.11 3.03 -15.14
CA LEU A 310 -11.99 2.60 -14.05
C LEU A 310 -13.30 3.39 -14.06
N GLN A 311 -13.25 4.71 -14.21
CA GLN A 311 -14.43 5.57 -14.27
C GLN A 311 -15.33 5.17 -15.44
N ARG A 312 -14.77 4.98 -16.64
CA ARG A 312 -15.55 4.56 -17.82
C ARG A 312 -16.26 3.22 -17.62
N LEU A 313 -15.60 2.25 -16.97
CA LEU A 313 -16.19 0.94 -16.73
C LEU A 313 -17.16 0.94 -15.54
N ALA A 314 -16.97 1.82 -14.57
CA ALA A 314 -17.83 1.91 -13.40
C ALA A 314 -19.21 2.49 -13.73
N VAL A 315 -19.29 3.43 -14.69
CA VAL A 315 -20.51 4.16 -15.04
C VAL A 315 -21.38 3.51 -16.13
N GLN A 316 -20.95 2.37 -16.69
CA GLN A 316 -21.71 1.56 -17.66
C GLN A 316 -22.82 0.76 -16.97
#